data_AF-A0A2T7Q0Q0-F1
#
_entry.id   AF-A0A2T7Q0Q0-F1
#
_cell.length_a   1.000
_cell.length_b   1.000
_cell.length_c   1.000
_cell.angle_alpha   90.00
_cell.angle_beta   90.00
_cell.angle_gamma   90.00
#
_symmetry.space_group_name_H-M   'P 1'
#
loop_
_entity.id
_entity.type
_entity.pdbx_description
1 polymer ?
#
loop_
_entity_poly.entity_id
_entity_poly.type
_entity_poly.pdbx_seq_one_letter_code
_entity_poly.pdbx_strand_id
1 'polypeptide(L)'
;MVAKTCLDYDECVLRWAVCQMYTISTGAAGLVNINTLAAISYDRYTVVVRRVLPVHHVSRSMTRLVIAVIWISSVLWMMFPMMGWGHFTLEGTGTSCTFDYLDRSAANRAYVTTLTLANFVVPLIVIVFSYVRIFLSVSAVRRGLMDNWPEFSLQSQRQGRKLHTELKMAVTTLVIVGVFCVSWTPYVIVATIALFGDAHLVTPMTSAVPCLLAKVATVSNPPLYSLGHPKFRKKIRLLVMSAMNRNPNVSMSSFTVSMDHPPTTL
;
A
#
# COMPACT_ATOMS: atom_id res chain seq x y z
N MET A 1 -12.03 31.48 5.20
CA MET A 1 -10.95 32.43 5.51
C MET A 1 -9.73 32.28 4.58
N VAL A 2 -9.88 31.77 3.33
CA VAL A 2 -8.79 31.75 2.32
C VAL A 2 -9.19 32.38 0.98
N ALA A 3 -10.45 32.79 0.82
CA ALA A 3 -10.93 33.50 -0.37
C ALA A 3 -10.54 34.99 -0.45
N LYS A 4 -9.64 35.49 0.42
CA LYS A 4 -9.33 36.93 0.55
C LYS A 4 -7.89 37.34 0.21
N THR A 5 -7.06 36.46 -0.34
CA THR A 5 -5.65 36.77 -0.66
C THR A 5 -5.21 36.18 -2.00
N CYS A 6 -5.98 36.45 -3.06
CA CYS A 6 -5.48 36.33 -4.42
C CYS A 6 -5.58 37.72 -5.04
N LEU A 7 -4.45 38.44 -5.09
CA LEU A 7 -4.36 39.76 -5.72
C LEU A 7 -4.14 39.64 -7.24
N ASP A 8 -3.70 38.46 -7.71
CA ASP A 8 -3.47 38.14 -9.11
C ASP A 8 -4.30 36.91 -9.52
N TYR A 9 -4.95 36.99 -10.69
CA TYR A 9 -5.82 35.95 -11.24
C TYR A 9 -5.01 34.71 -11.65
N ASP A 10 -3.86 34.91 -12.28
CA ASP A 10 -3.03 33.81 -12.79
C ASP A 10 -2.41 32.98 -11.66
N GLU A 11 -1.98 33.64 -10.58
CA GLU A 11 -1.53 32.96 -9.36
C GLU A 11 -2.64 32.13 -8.72
N CYS A 12 -3.89 32.62 -8.74
CA CYS A 12 -5.03 31.88 -8.19
C CYS A 12 -5.32 30.61 -8.99
N VAL A 13 -5.29 30.70 -10.31
CA VAL A 13 -5.51 29.55 -11.22
C VAL A 13 -4.43 28.50 -11.00
N LEU A 14 -3.16 28.90 -10.96
CA LEU A 14 -2.05 27.97 -10.75
C LEU A 14 -2.12 27.28 -9.37
N ARG A 15 -2.40 28.05 -8.31
CA ARG A 15 -2.55 27.49 -6.94
C ARG A 15 -3.67 26.46 -6.88
N TRP A 16 -4.79 26.71 -7.55
CA TRP A 16 -5.90 25.78 -7.59
C TRP A 16 -5.58 24.52 -8.39
N ALA A 17 -4.94 24.63 -9.54
CA ALA A 17 -4.48 23.47 -10.32
C ALA A 17 -3.53 22.59 -9.52
N VAL A 18 -2.56 23.18 -8.81
CA VAL A 18 -1.63 22.45 -7.92
C VAL A 18 -2.38 21.75 -6.78
N CYS A 19 -3.36 22.41 -6.18
CA CYS A 19 -4.21 21.86 -5.13
C CYS A 19 -4.98 20.61 -5.59
N GLN A 20 -5.55 20.66 -6.79
CA GLN A 20 -6.25 19.52 -7.40
C GLN A 20 -5.28 18.36 -7.68
N MET A 21 -4.16 18.62 -8.36
CA MET A 21 -3.15 17.61 -8.67
C MET A 21 -2.57 16.95 -7.41
N TYR A 22 -2.32 17.75 -6.37
CA TYR A 22 -1.90 17.27 -5.06
C TYR A 22 -2.92 16.29 -4.47
N THR A 23 -4.20 16.68 -4.47
CA THR A 23 -5.27 15.86 -3.89
C THR A 23 -5.47 14.58 -4.69
N ILE A 24 -5.47 14.66 -6.03
CA ILE A 24 -5.60 13.50 -6.91
C ILE A 24 -4.45 12.52 -6.67
N SER A 25 -3.21 13.02 -6.65
CA SER A 25 -2.02 12.18 -6.51
C SER A 25 -1.96 11.51 -5.13
N THR A 26 -2.14 12.29 -4.06
CA THR A 26 -2.06 11.78 -2.69
C THR A 26 -3.25 10.87 -2.34
N GLY A 27 -4.45 11.22 -2.79
CA GLY A 27 -5.64 10.39 -2.65
C GLY A 27 -5.50 9.07 -3.40
N ALA A 28 -5.09 9.10 -4.68
CA ALA A 28 -4.95 7.90 -5.49
C ALA A 28 -3.88 6.98 -4.91
N ALA A 29 -2.75 7.51 -4.42
CA ALA A 29 -1.75 6.72 -3.72
C ALA A 29 -2.31 6.05 -2.44
N GLY A 30 -3.14 6.75 -1.68
CA GLY A 30 -3.84 6.20 -0.52
C GLY A 30 -4.78 5.06 -0.89
N LEU A 31 -5.59 5.24 -1.94
CA LEU A 31 -6.51 4.21 -2.45
C LEU A 31 -5.76 2.99 -2.99
N VAL A 32 -4.68 3.20 -3.76
CA VAL A 32 -3.81 2.13 -4.26
C VAL A 32 -3.24 1.34 -3.09
N ASN A 33 -2.79 2.01 -2.04
CA ASN A 33 -2.20 1.36 -0.87
C ASN A 33 -3.19 0.41 -0.17
N ILE A 34 -4.38 0.89 0.21
CA ILE A 34 -5.34 0.05 0.95
C ILE A 34 -5.92 -1.08 0.11
N ASN A 35 -6.21 -0.82 -1.17
CA ASN A 35 -6.69 -1.87 -2.09
C ASN A 35 -5.62 -2.91 -2.37
N THR A 36 -4.34 -2.50 -2.46
CA THR A 36 -3.21 -3.43 -2.57
C THR A 36 -3.07 -4.28 -1.30
N LEU A 37 -3.20 -3.68 -0.11
CA LEU A 37 -3.17 -4.42 1.16
C LEU A 37 -4.32 -5.43 1.25
N ALA A 38 -5.52 -5.08 0.77
CA ALA A 38 -6.64 -5.99 0.69
C ALA A 38 -6.38 -7.16 -0.27
N ALA A 39 -5.86 -6.90 -1.47
CA ALA A 39 -5.49 -7.93 -2.43
C ALA A 39 -4.40 -8.88 -1.88
N ILE A 40 -3.35 -8.34 -1.24
CA ILE A 40 -2.31 -9.13 -0.59
C ILE A 40 -2.92 -9.98 0.52
N SER A 41 -3.74 -9.39 1.40
CA SER A 41 -4.38 -10.12 2.51
C SER A 41 -5.23 -11.29 2.03
N TYR A 42 -6.00 -11.08 0.96
CA TYR A 42 -6.80 -12.13 0.33
C TYR A 42 -5.94 -13.24 -0.27
N ASP A 43 -4.86 -12.89 -0.96
CA ASP A 43 -3.88 -13.85 -1.49
C ASP A 43 -3.19 -14.66 -0.37
N ARG A 44 -2.89 -14.03 0.79
CA ARG A 44 -2.40 -14.77 1.96
C ARG A 44 -3.44 -15.77 2.47
N TYR A 45 -4.71 -15.37 2.51
CA TYR A 45 -5.80 -16.24 2.92
C TYR A 45 -5.96 -17.45 2.00
N THR A 46 -5.93 -17.28 0.68
CA THR A 46 -6.08 -18.39 -0.27
C THR A 46 -4.94 -19.40 -0.14
N VAL A 47 -3.70 -18.91 0.01
CA VAL A 47 -2.50 -19.75 0.17
C VAL A 47 -2.50 -20.50 1.51
N VAL A 48 -2.88 -19.85 2.61
CA VAL A 48 -2.81 -20.45 3.95
C VAL A 48 -4.01 -21.35 4.25
N VAL A 49 -5.22 -20.84 4.02
CA VAL A 49 -6.47 -21.50 4.44
C VAL A 49 -6.98 -22.41 3.36
N ARG A 50 -7.09 -21.92 2.12
CA ARG A 50 -7.82 -22.66 1.10
C ARG A 50 -7.03 -23.79 0.45
N ARG A 51 -5.69 -23.85 0.58
CA ARG A 51 -4.80 -24.91 0.03
C ARG A 51 -5.33 -25.54 -1.27
N VAL A 52 -5.85 -24.71 -2.19
CA VAL A 52 -6.75 -25.17 -3.26
C VAL A 52 -5.94 -25.89 -4.32
N LEU A 53 -5.70 -27.19 -4.13
CA LEU A 53 -5.04 -28.07 -5.08
C LEU A 53 -3.63 -27.55 -5.50
N PRO A 54 -2.83 -28.32 -6.25
CA PRO A 54 -1.56 -27.82 -6.80
C PRO A 54 -1.70 -26.65 -7.81
N VAL A 55 -2.94 -26.20 -8.11
CA VAL A 55 -3.30 -25.44 -9.30
C VAL A 55 -3.58 -23.95 -9.02
N HIS A 56 -3.94 -23.56 -7.79
CA HIS A 56 -4.40 -22.19 -7.51
C HIS A 56 -3.28 -21.24 -7.05
N HIS A 57 -2.16 -21.25 -7.77
CA HIS A 57 -1.19 -20.15 -7.67
C HIS A 57 -1.70 -18.98 -8.50
N VAL A 58 -1.86 -17.81 -7.87
CA VAL A 58 -2.20 -16.56 -8.57
C VAL A 58 -1.18 -16.36 -9.69
N SER A 59 -1.67 -16.39 -10.93
CA SER A 59 -0.83 -16.31 -12.11
C SER A 59 -0.26 -14.89 -12.25
N ARG A 60 0.89 -14.75 -12.91
CA ARG A 60 1.48 -13.43 -13.16
C ARG A 60 0.55 -12.52 -13.96
N SER A 61 -0.25 -13.07 -14.87
CA SER A 61 -1.25 -12.31 -15.63
C SER A 61 -2.37 -11.80 -14.73
N MET A 62 -2.88 -12.63 -13.82
CA MET A 62 -3.88 -12.22 -12.83
C MET A 62 -3.32 -11.13 -11.90
N THR A 63 -2.08 -11.29 -11.41
CA THR A 63 -1.44 -10.25 -10.58
C THR A 63 -1.33 -8.91 -11.32
N ARG A 64 -0.90 -8.91 -12.58
CA ARG A 64 -0.83 -7.69 -13.40
C ARG A 64 -2.21 -7.05 -13.60
N LEU A 65 -3.23 -7.87 -13.88
CA LEU A 65 -4.60 -7.40 -14.04
C LEU A 65 -5.13 -6.75 -12.75
N VAL A 66 -4.94 -7.40 -11.59
CA VAL A 66 -5.35 -6.85 -10.29
C VAL A 66 -4.66 -5.52 -10.02
N ILE A 67 -3.35 -5.42 -10.26
CA ILE A 67 -2.60 -4.16 -10.10
C ILE A 67 -3.15 -3.08 -11.03
N ALA A 68 -3.38 -3.40 -12.31
CA ALA A 68 -3.91 -2.44 -13.28
C ALA A 68 -5.31 -1.94 -12.85
N VAL A 69 -6.19 -2.83 -12.41
CA VAL A 69 -7.53 -2.48 -11.92
C VAL A 69 -7.43 -1.55 -10.71
N ILE A 70 -6.57 -1.85 -9.74
CA ILE A 70 -6.38 -1.02 -8.54
C ILE A 70 -5.91 0.38 -8.91
N TRP A 71 -4.93 0.51 -9.79
CA TRP A 71 -4.41 1.81 -10.22
C TRP A 71 -5.45 2.62 -10.98
N ILE A 72 -6.09 2.02 -11.99
CA ILE A 72 -7.09 2.67 -12.82
C ILE A 72 -8.28 3.13 -11.96
N SER A 73 -8.79 2.26 -11.09
CA SER A 73 -9.92 2.60 -10.22
C SER A 73 -9.56 3.69 -9.22
N SER A 74 -8.36 3.65 -8.65
CA SER A 74 -7.91 4.65 -7.66
C SER A 74 -7.77 6.04 -8.27
N VAL A 75 -7.19 6.14 -9.48
CA VAL A 75 -7.11 7.41 -10.20
C VAL A 75 -8.51 7.89 -10.58
N LEU A 76 -9.36 7.01 -11.10
CA LEU A 76 -10.72 7.37 -11.50
C LEU A 76 -11.54 7.93 -10.32
N TRP A 77 -11.49 7.29 -9.15
CA TRP A 77 -12.17 7.77 -7.94
C TRP A 77 -11.76 9.18 -7.53
N MET A 78 -10.48 9.50 -7.70
CA MET A 78 -9.96 10.83 -7.40
C MET A 78 -10.20 11.85 -8.51
N MET A 79 -10.51 11.42 -9.73
CA MET A 79 -10.82 12.32 -10.85
C MET A 79 -12.28 12.78 -10.88
N PHE A 80 -13.20 12.11 -10.17
CA PHE A 80 -14.63 12.46 -10.18
C PHE A 80 -14.94 13.93 -9.83
N PRO A 81 -14.25 14.59 -8.87
CA PRO A 81 -14.44 16.02 -8.62
C PRO A 81 -14.14 16.90 -9.84
N MET A 82 -13.21 16.48 -10.71
CA MET A 82 -12.93 17.16 -11.99
C MET A 82 -14.02 16.94 -13.04
N MET A 83 -14.80 15.87 -12.88
CA MET A 83 -15.95 15.53 -13.71
C MET A 83 -17.27 16.10 -13.15
N GLY A 84 -17.19 16.94 -12.10
CA GLY A 84 -18.34 17.59 -11.47
C GLY A 84 -19.02 16.80 -10.35
N TRP A 85 -18.45 15.65 -9.92
CA TRP A 85 -18.98 14.88 -8.80
C TRP A 85 -18.03 14.93 -7.60
N GLY A 86 -18.34 15.86 -6.69
CA GLY A 86 -17.53 16.17 -5.52
C GLY A 86 -16.67 17.41 -5.70
N HIS A 87 -16.16 17.96 -4.61
CA HIS A 87 -15.30 19.14 -4.63
C HIS A 87 -13.98 18.86 -3.91
N PHE A 88 -12.94 19.57 -4.31
CA PHE A 88 -11.74 19.70 -3.50
C PHE A 88 -11.81 20.97 -2.67
N THR A 89 -11.06 21.03 -1.60
CA THR A 89 -10.96 22.22 -0.74
C THR A 89 -9.59 22.28 -0.07
N LEU A 90 -9.31 23.43 0.55
CA LEU A 90 -8.14 23.61 1.40
C LEU A 90 -8.40 23.02 2.78
N GLU A 91 -7.44 22.25 3.25
CA GLU A 91 -7.49 21.56 4.53
C GLU A 91 -7.03 22.49 5.67
N GLY A 92 -7.85 22.64 6.71
CA GLY A 92 -7.45 23.20 8.02
C GLY A 92 -6.68 24.52 7.93
N THR A 93 -5.37 24.46 8.17
CA THR A 93 -4.41 25.59 8.14
C THR A 93 -4.21 26.20 6.75
N GLY A 94 -4.78 25.61 5.69
CA GLY A 94 -4.66 26.08 4.31
C GLY A 94 -3.35 25.69 3.63
N THR A 95 -2.57 24.77 4.21
CA THR A 95 -1.26 24.33 3.71
C THR A 95 -1.32 23.05 2.86
N SER A 96 -2.45 22.37 2.84
CA SER A 96 -2.68 21.18 2.03
C SER A 96 -4.10 21.18 1.48
N CYS A 97 -4.34 20.31 0.49
CA CYS A 97 -5.64 20.15 -0.14
C CYS A 97 -6.21 18.75 0.06
N THR A 98 -7.54 18.66 -0.01
CA THR A 98 -8.28 17.43 0.23
C THR A 98 -9.64 17.44 -0.45
N PHE A 99 -10.36 16.32 -0.41
CA PHE A 99 -11.78 16.27 -0.77
C PHE A 99 -12.60 17.06 0.24
N ASP A 100 -13.55 17.84 -0.25
CA ASP A 100 -14.35 18.73 0.57
C ASP A 100 -15.31 17.92 1.43
N TYR A 101 -14.95 17.63 2.68
CA TYR A 101 -15.86 17.00 3.64
C TYR A 101 -16.71 18.03 4.40
N LEU A 102 -16.56 19.33 4.12
CA LEU A 102 -17.31 20.42 4.74
C LEU A 102 -18.54 20.81 3.91
N ASP A 103 -18.45 20.70 2.58
CA ASP A 103 -19.60 20.94 1.68
C ASP A 103 -20.69 19.87 1.88
N ARG A 104 -21.84 20.33 2.36
CA ARG A 104 -23.02 19.49 2.65
C ARG A 104 -23.98 19.35 1.49
N SER A 105 -23.63 19.82 0.29
CA SER A 105 -24.41 19.56 -0.92
C SER A 105 -24.65 18.06 -1.10
N ALA A 106 -25.84 17.67 -1.56
CA ALA A 106 -26.20 16.26 -1.66
C ALA A 106 -25.23 15.49 -2.59
N ALA A 107 -24.81 16.11 -3.69
CA ALA A 107 -23.87 15.53 -4.64
C ALA A 107 -22.49 15.28 -4.00
N ASN A 108 -21.93 16.27 -3.29
CA ASN A 108 -20.63 16.14 -2.65
C ASN A 108 -20.66 15.17 -1.46
N ARG A 109 -21.70 15.23 -0.62
CA ARG A 109 -21.88 14.24 0.46
C ARG A 109 -21.98 12.83 -0.09
N ALA A 110 -22.73 12.61 -1.17
CA ALA A 110 -22.81 11.31 -1.82
C ALA A 110 -21.45 10.85 -2.35
N TYR A 111 -20.66 11.75 -2.95
CA TYR A 111 -19.30 11.44 -3.40
C TYR A 111 -18.41 11.00 -2.24
N VAL A 112 -18.25 11.83 -1.20
CA VAL A 112 -17.32 11.53 -0.09
C VAL A 112 -17.76 10.28 0.69
N THR A 113 -19.07 10.09 0.86
CA THR A 113 -19.62 8.88 1.50
C THR A 113 -19.32 7.64 0.67
N THR A 114 -19.56 7.70 -0.64
CA THR A 114 -19.31 6.56 -1.55
C THR A 114 -17.83 6.24 -1.61
N LEU A 115 -16.96 7.26 -1.70
CA LEU A 115 -15.52 7.11 -1.68
C LEU A 115 -15.06 6.36 -0.41
N THR A 116 -15.56 6.78 0.75
CA THR A 116 -15.25 6.17 2.06
C THR A 116 -15.75 4.72 2.14
N LEU A 117 -17.01 4.46 1.78
CA LEU A 117 -17.57 3.11 1.85
C LEU A 117 -16.88 2.16 0.87
N ALA A 118 -16.75 2.56 -0.39
CA ALA A 118 -16.22 1.71 -1.44
C ALA A 118 -14.71 1.47 -1.33
N ASN A 119 -13.92 2.47 -0.89
CA ASN A 119 -12.46 2.39 -0.94
C ASN A 119 -11.77 2.35 0.43
N PHE A 120 -12.50 2.52 1.53
CA PHE A 120 -11.96 2.30 2.88
C PHE A 120 -12.66 1.12 3.55
N VAL A 121 -13.99 1.14 3.66
CA VAL A 121 -14.74 0.10 4.40
C VAL A 121 -14.68 -1.26 3.71
N VAL A 122 -14.95 -1.33 2.40
CA VAL A 122 -14.93 -2.61 1.65
C VAL A 122 -13.54 -3.27 1.70
N PRO A 123 -12.43 -2.59 1.40
CA PRO A 123 -11.09 -3.16 1.57
C PRO A 123 -10.80 -3.64 2.99
N LEU A 124 -11.22 -2.90 4.03
CA LEU A 124 -11.07 -3.33 5.42
C LEU A 124 -11.84 -4.61 5.74
N ILE A 125 -13.07 -4.76 5.23
CA ILE A 125 -13.85 -6.00 5.39
C ILE A 125 -13.09 -7.18 4.77
N VAL A 126 -12.54 -7.02 3.56
CA VAL A 126 -11.74 -8.07 2.89
C VAL A 126 -10.52 -8.44 3.74
N ILE A 127 -9.83 -7.45 4.30
CA ILE A 127 -8.66 -7.68 5.14
C ILE A 127 -9.04 -8.43 6.43
N VAL A 128 -10.03 -7.93 7.17
CA VAL A 128 -10.51 -8.55 8.42
C VAL A 128 -10.98 -9.98 8.16
N PHE A 129 -11.80 -10.19 7.14
CA PHE A 129 -12.24 -11.53 6.72
C PHE A 129 -11.05 -12.46 6.48
N SER A 130 -10.06 -12.02 5.69
CA SER A 130 -8.89 -12.83 5.36
C SER A 130 -8.12 -13.27 6.61
N TYR A 131 -7.89 -12.35 7.54
CA TYR A 131 -7.13 -12.63 8.76
C TYR A 131 -7.89 -13.45 9.79
N VAL A 132 -9.19 -13.21 9.96
CA VAL A 132 -10.04 -14.04 10.83
C VAL A 132 -10.01 -15.49 10.35
N ARG A 133 -10.15 -15.72 9.03
CA ARG A 133 -10.11 -17.07 8.46
C ARG A 133 -8.73 -17.72 8.59
N ILE A 134 -7.64 -16.98 8.39
CA ILE A 134 -6.27 -17.46 8.63
C ILE A 134 -6.12 -17.90 10.09
N PHE A 135 -6.52 -17.05 11.04
CA PHE A 135 -6.39 -17.33 12.47
C PHE A 135 -7.18 -18.57 12.89
N LEU A 136 -8.43 -18.70 12.42
CA LEU A 136 -9.27 -19.86 12.71
C LEU A 136 -8.67 -21.15 12.15
N SER A 137 -8.17 -21.12 10.90
CA SER A 137 -7.53 -22.27 10.26
C SER A 137 -6.27 -22.71 11.00
N VAL A 138 -5.38 -21.78 11.35
CA VAL A 138 -4.14 -22.06 12.09
C VAL A 138 -4.45 -22.61 13.49
N SER A 139 -5.47 -22.06 14.16
CA SER A 139 -5.90 -22.51 15.47
C SER A 139 -6.49 -23.93 15.44
N ALA A 140 -7.24 -24.27 14.40
CA ALA A 140 -7.77 -25.63 14.21
C ALA A 140 -6.64 -26.65 14.01
N VAL A 141 -5.64 -26.32 13.18
CA VAL A 141 -4.44 -27.16 13.00
C VAL A 141 -3.69 -27.33 14.31
N ARG A 142 -3.49 -26.26 15.10
CA ARG A 142 -2.80 -26.34 16.40
C ARG A 142 -3.56 -27.19 17.42
N ARG A 143 -4.88 -27.17 17.40
CA ARG A 143 -5.74 -27.96 18.29
C ARG A 143 -5.91 -29.42 17.86
N GLY A 144 -5.26 -29.84 16.77
CA GLY A 144 -5.41 -31.20 16.22
C GLY A 144 -6.79 -31.46 15.60
N LEU A 145 -7.64 -30.44 15.40
CA LEU A 145 -8.98 -30.59 14.84
C LEU A 145 -8.99 -30.80 13.31
N MET A 146 -7.81 -30.89 12.69
CA MET A 146 -7.64 -31.22 11.28
C MET A 146 -6.81 -32.50 11.18
N ASP A 147 -7.48 -33.65 11.23
CA ASP A 147 -6.88 -35.00 11.27
C ASP A 147 -6.07 -35.42 10.02
N ASN A 148 -5.89 -34.51 9.05
CA ASN A 148 -5.20 -34.77 7.78
C ASN A 148 -3.81 -34.12 7.68
N TRP A 149 -3.17 -33.76 8.80
CA TRP A 149 -1.78 -33.29 8.72
C TRP A 149 -0.86 -34.48 8.46
N PRO A 150 -0.15 -34.54 7.31
CA PRO A 150 0.64 -35.70 6.96
C PRO A 150 1.73 -35.94 8.00
N GLU A 151 1.83 -37.20 8.38
CA GLU A 151 2.84 -37.79 9.27
C GLU A 151 4.26 -37.35 8.91
N PHE A 152 5.15 -37.38 9.91
CA PHE A 152 6.51 -36.83 9.98
C PHE A 152 7.45 -37.29 8.85
N SER A 153 7.20 -36.83 7.63
CA SER A 153 8.02 -37.04 6.43
C SER A 153 8.82 -35.77 6.11
N LEU A 154 9.94 -35.88 5.37
CA LEU A 154 10.68 -34.71 4.86
C LEU A 154 9.79 -33.74 4.07
N GLN A 155 8.74 -34.25 3.45
CA GLN A 155 7.73 -33.47 2.73
C GLN A 155 6.84 -32.67 3.70
N SER A 156 6.41 -33.27 4.82
CA SER A 156 5.71 -32.57 5.92
C SER A 156 6.56 -31.43 6.51
N GLN A 157 7.87 -31.65 6.68
CA GLN A 157 8.81 -30.65 7.22
C GLN A 157 8.98 -29.46 6.25
N ARG A 158 9.13 -29.73 4.95
CA ARG A 158 9.18 -28.69 3.90
C ARG A 158 7.88 -27.89 3.85
N GLN A 159 6.74 -28.55 3.99
CA GLN A 159 5.41 -27.92 3.96
C GLN A 159 5.16 -27.07 5.21
N GLY A 160 5.60 -27.53 6.40
CA GLY A 160 5.60 -26.75 7.64
C GLY A 160 6.46 -25.49 7.57
N ARG A 161 7.68 -25.60 7.02
CA ARG A 161 8.55 -24.42 6.76
C ARG A 161 7.92 -23.42 5.79
N LYS A 162 7.28 -23.90 4.72
CA LYS A 162 6.54 -23.04 3.78
C LYS A 162 5.42 -22.32 4.52
N LEU A 163 4.55 -23.04 5.23
CA LEU A 163 3.46 -22.46 6.01
C LEU A 163 3.96 -21.41 7.00
N HIS A 164 5.00 -21.70 7.77
CA HIS A 164 5.59 -20.75 8.72
C HIS A 164 6.07 -19.45 8.03
N THR A 165 6.65 -19.57 6.82
CA THR A 165 7.02 -18.40 6.02
C THR A 165 5.79 -17.61 5.56
N GLU A 166 4.75 -18.30 5.10
CA GLU A 166 3.49 -17.67 4.66
C GLU A 166 2.78 -16.96 5.83
N LEU A 167 2.77 -17.55 7.03
CA LEU A 167 2.24 -16.92 8.26
C LEU A 167 3.04 -15.69 8.66
N LYS A 168 4.38 -15.74 8.61
CA LYS A 168 5.20 -14.55 8.92
C LYS A 168 4.97 -13.41 7.93
N MET A 169 4.75 -13.71 6.65
CA MET A 169 4.33 -12.70 5.67
C MET A 169 2.94 -12.17 5.99
N ALA A 170 1.98 -13.03 6.33
CA ALA A 170 0.64 -12.61 6.75
C ALA A 170 0.68 -11.68 7.97
N VAL A 171 1.46 -12.01 9.01
CA VAL A 171 1.68 -11.15 10.18
C VAL A 171 2.29 -9.80 9.79
N THR A 172 3.28 -9.80 8.89
CA THR A 172 3.88 -8.54 8.39
C THR A 172 2.84 -7.66 7.73
N THR A 173 2.03 -8.23 6.82
CA THR A 173 0.94 -7.49 6.17
C THR A 173 -0.11 -7.01 7.18
N LEU A 174 -0.41 -7.78 8.24
CA LEU A 174 -1.35 -7.37 9.29
C LEU A 174 -0.83 -6.16 10.07
N VAL A 175 0.46 -6.13 10.40
CA VAL A 175 1.09 -4.97 11.05
C VAL A 175 0.98 -3.73 10.17
N ILE A 176 1.24 -3.87 8.86
CA ILE A 176 1.14 -2.74 7.91
C ILE A 176 -0.31 -2.23 7.82
N VAL A 177 -1.29 -3.13 7.75
CA VAL A 177 -2.71 -2.77 7.79
C VAL A 177 -3.05 -2.04 9.09
N GLY A 178 -2.56 -2.53 10.24
CA GLY A 178 -2.78 -1.91 11.54
C GLY A 178 -2.26 -0.47 11.59
N VAL A 179 -1.03 -0.24 11.12
CA VAL A 179 -0.46 1.11 11.01
C VAL A 179 -1.28 2.00 10.08
N PHE A 180 -1.72 1.47 8.93
CA PHE A 180 -2.60 2.20 8.02
C PHE A 180 -3.92 2.61 8.71
N CYS A 181 -4.61 1.67 9.37
CA CYS A 181 -5.88 1.95 10.04
C CYS A 181 -5.72 3.00 11.15
N VAL A 182 -4.75 2.81 12.05
CA VAL A 182 -4.48 3.75 13.15
C VAL A 182 -4.19 5.16 12.63
N SER A 183 -3.52 5.26 11.48
CA SER A 183 -3.17 6.55 10.90
C SER A 183 -4.32 7.24 10.16
N TRP A 184 -5.17 6.48 9.49
CA TRP A 184 -6.27 7.00 8.66
C TRP A 184 -7.59 7.16 9.42
N THR A 185 -7.85 6.34 10.44
CA THR A 185 -9.11 6.37 11.20
C THR A 185 -9.41 7.74 11.82
N PRO A 186 -8.47 8.45 12.48
CA PRO A 186 -8.73 9.77 13.03
C PRO A 186 -9.22 10.76 11.96
N TYR A 187 -8.65 10.67 10.76
CA TYR A 187 -9.01 11.53 9.64
C TYR A 187 -10.41 11.21 9.09
N VAL A 188 -10.74 9.91 8.95
CA VAL A 188 -12.09 9.47 8.56
C VAL A 188 -13.14 9.89 9.58
N ILE A 189 -12.82 9.86 10.88
CA ILE A 189 -13.72 10.33 11.95
C ILE A 189 -14.02 11.82 11.79
N VAL A 190 -12.99 12.65 11.58
CA VAL A 190 -13.17 14.10 11.38
C VAL A 190 -14.00 14.40 10.15
N ALA A 191 -13.71 13.74 9.02
CA ALA A 191 -14.51 13.88 7.80
C ALA A 191 -15.98 13.46 8.01
N THR A 192 -16.22 12.40 8.78
CA THR A 192 -17.58 11.92 9.09
C THR A 192 -18.33 12.91 9.98
N ILE A 193 -17.67 13.48 11.00
CA ILE A 193 -18.23 14.54 11.86
C ILE A 193 -18.58 15.77 11.02
N ALA A 194 -17.71 16.17 10.09
CA ALA A 194 -17.97 17.29 9.20
C ALA A 194 -19.21 17.07 8.32
N LEU A 195 -19.34 15.86 7.75
CA LEU A 195 -20.40 15.50 6.79
C LEU A 195 -21.78 15.28 7.43
N PHE A 196 -21.81 14.72 8.64
CA PHE A 196 -23.05 14.23 9.26
C PHE A 196 -23.31 14.78 10.66
N GLY A 197 -22.28 15.24 11.36
CA GLY A 197 -22.34 15.69 12.75
C GLY A 197 -22.29 17.21 12.89
N ASP A 198 -21.62 17.67 13.94
CA ASP A 198 -21.38 19.09 14.19
C ASP A 198 -20.08 19.55 13.55
N ALA A 199 -20.18 20.38 12.50
CA ALA A 199 -19.02 20.93 11.81
C ALA A 199 -18.22 21.93 12.66
N HIS A 200 -18.78 22.49 13.74
CA HIS A 200 -18.05 23.39 14.64
C HIS A 200 -16.92 22.70 15.41
N LEU A 201 -16.99 21.38 15.54
CA LEU A 201 -15.90 20.57 16.12
C LEU A 201 -14.69 20.45 15.18
N VAL A 202 -14.85 20.80 13.90
CA VAL A 202 -13.81 20.72 12.87
C VAL A 202 -13.05 22.04 12.79
N THR A 203 -12.15 22.23 13.74
CA THR A 203 -11.18 23.32 13.79
C THR A 203 -9.96 23.05 12.89
N PRO A 204 -9.13 24.06 12.56
CA PRO A 204 -7.93 23.87 11.76
C PRO A 204 -6.95 22.81 12.30
N MET A 205 -6.81 22.72 13.63
CA MET A 205 -5.90 21.74 14.24
C MET A 205 -6.50 20.33 14.27
N THR A 206 -7.81 20.22 14.51
CA THR A 206 -8.51 18.93 14.51
C THR A 206 -8.62 18.33 13.12
N SER A 207 -8.50 19.11 12.03
CA SER A 207 -8.36 18.57 10.68
C SER A 207 -6.89 18.34 10.27
N ALA A 208 -5.99 19.28 10.56
CA ALA A 208 -4.60 19.22 10.10
C ALA A 208 -3.81 18.07 10.75
N VAL A 209 -3.95 17.84 12.06
CA VAL A 209 -3.17 16.80 12.75
C VAL A 209 -3.52 15.38 12.26
N PRO A 210 -4.80 14.97 12.18
CA PRO A 210 -5.18 13.68 11.59
C PRO A 210 -4.77 13.54 10.12
N CYS A 211 -4.88 14.62 9.34
CA CYS A 211 -4.45 14.64 7.95
C CYS A 211 -2.95 14.35 7.80
N LEU A 212 -2.11 14.99 8.62
CA LEU A 212 -0.67 14.74 8.63
C LEU A 212 -0.34 13.31 9.04
N LEU A 213 -1.01 12.77 10.06
CA LEU A 213 -0.83 11.39 10.48
C LEU A 213 -1.13 10.41 9.35
N ALA A 214 -2.26 10.60 8.65
CA ALA A 214 -2.65 9.78 7.50
C ALA A 214 -1.59 9.81 6.38
N LYS A 215 -0.99 10.98 6.12
CA LYS A 215 0.05 11.15 5.09
C LYS A 215 1.37 10.48 5.46
N VAL A 216 1.85 10.67 6.69
CA VAL A 216 3.14 10.11 7.17
C VAL A 216 3.08 8.58 7.28
N ALA A 217 1.90 7.99 7.44
CA ALA A 217 1.71 6.54 7.47
C ALA A 217 2.36 5.81 6.28
N THR A 218 2.35 6.44 5.10
CA THR A 218 2.93 5.88 3.87
C THR A 218 4.44 5.65 3.96
N VAL A 219 5.16 6.46 4.75
CA VAL A 219 6.60 6.34 5.01
C VAL A 219 6.92 5.10 5.85
N SER A 220 5.96 4.59 6.60
CA SER A 220 6.13 3.40 7.45
C SER A 220 6.18 2.10 6.64
N ASN A 221 5.67 2.10 5.40
CA ASN A 221 5.57 0.88 4.58
C ASN A 221 6.94 0.21 4.32
N PRO A 222 7.97 0.89 3.75
CA PRO A 222 9.24 0.24 3.43
C PRO A 222 9.99 -0.36 4.64
N PRO A 223 10.11 0.33 5.80
CA PRO A 223 10.67 -0.26 7.01
C PRO A 223 9.93 -1.52 7.49
N LEU A 224 8.60 -1.52 7.45
CA LEU A 224 7.79 -2.67 7.87
C LEU A 224 8.01 -3.87 6.95
N TYR A 225 8.11 -3.65 5.63
CA TYR A 225 8.50 -4.71 4.68
C TYR A 225 9.93 -5.20 4.91
N SER A 226 10.88 -4.28 5.11
CA SER A 226 12.30 -4.61 5.31
C SER A 226 12.58 -5.40 6.58
N LEU A 227 11.83 -5.17 7.66
CA LEU A 227 12.04 -5.86 8.93
C LEU A 227 11.19 -7.14 9.08
N GLY A 228 9.96 -7.11 8.56
CA GLY A 228 8.98 -8.19 8.73
C GLY A 228 9.07 -9.29 7.67
N HIS A 229 9.28 -8.94 6.40
CA HIS A 229 9.05 -9.86 5.28
C HIS A 229 10.27 -10.78 5.02
N PRO A 230 10.21 -12.09 5.31
CA PRO A 230 11.39 -12.97 5.31
C PRO A 230 12.06 -13.09 3.93
N LYS A 231 11.26 -13.18 2.87
CA LYS A 231 11.78 -13.29 1.49
C LYS A 231 12.45 -11.99 1.03
N PHE A 232 11.96 -10.84 1.50
CA PHE A 232 12.48 -9.52 1.13
C PHE A 232 13.79 -9.26 1.87
N ARG A 233 13.85 -9.58 3.17
CA ARG A 233 15.09 -9.59 3.96
C ARG A 233 16.20 -10.42 3.35
N LYS A 234 15.87 -11.62 2.88
CA LYS A 234 16.85 -12.48 2.22
C LYS A 234 17.40 -11.83 0.94
N LYS A 235 16.54 -11.22 0.13
CA LYS A 235 16.96 -10.50 -1.09
C LYS A 235 17.83 -9.27 -0.78
N ILE A 236 17.44 -8.44 0.19
CA ILE A 236 18.25 -7.29 0.61
C ILE A 236 19.63 -7.75 1.09
N ARG A 237 19.69 -8.78 1.94
CA ARG A 237 20.98 -9.35 2.40
C ARG A 237 21.84 -9.80 1.23
N LEU A 238 21.27 -10.51 0.26
CA LEU A 238 22.00 -10.94 -0.93
C LEU A 238 22.50 -9.76 -1.78
N LEU A 239 21.69 -8.71 -1.94
CA LEU A 239 22.10 -7.49 -2.66
C LEU A 239 23.24 -6.77 -1.93
N VAL A 240 23.14 -6.63 -0.61
CA VAL A 240 24.20 -6.01 0.22
C VAL A 240 25.47 -6.85 0.17
N MET A 241 25.38 -8.17 0.37
CA MET A 241 26.53 -9.07 0.27
C MET A 241 27.15 -9.02 -1.13
N SER A 242 26.35 -8.99 -2.20
CA SER A 242 26.85 -8.86 -3.57
C SER A 242 27.52 -7.50 -3.82
N ALA A 243 27.00 -6.41 -3.26
CA ALA A 243 27.62 -5.09 -3.35
C ALA A 243 28.94 -5.04 -2.57
N MET A 244 29.00 -5.66 -1.39
CA MET A 244 30.20 -5.77 -0.57
C MET A 244 31.26 -6.69 -1.20
N ASN A 245 30.84 -7.73 -1.95
CA ASN A 245 31.75 -8.64 -2.66
C ASN A 245 32.22 -8.11 -4.03
N ARG A 246 31.70 -6.98 -4.53
CA ARG A 246 32.30 -6.32 -5.70
C ARG A 246 33.60 -5.67 -5.28
N ASN A 247 34.68 -6.43 -5.37
CA ASN A 247 36.04 -5.90 -5.29
C ASN A 247 36.28 -4.97 -6.49
N PRO A 248 36.56 -3.67 -6.32
CA PRO A 248 36.92 -2.79 -7.43
C PRO A 248 38.29 -3.09 -8.05
N ASN A 249 39.06 -4.04 -7.50
CA ASN A 249 40.44 -4.33 -7.89
C ASN A 249 40.64 -5.55 -8.81
N VAL A 250 39.60 -6.08 -9.47
CA VAL A 250 39.73 -7.24 -10.40
C VAL A 250 39.38 -6.86 -11.84
N SER A 251 39.73 -5.63 -12.25
CA SER A 251 39.65 -5.21 -13.67
C SER A 251 40.90 -4.44 -14.10
N MET A 252 42.10 -4.94 -13.81
CA MET A 252 43.33 -4.37 -14.38
C MET A 252 44.55 -5.31 -14.29
N SER A 253 44.43 -6.58 -14.71
CA SER A 253 45.61 -7.46 -14.82
C SER A 253 45.53 -8.48 -15.98
N SER A 254 44.92 -8.11 -17.10
CA SER A 254 44.92 -8.95 -18.30
C SER A 254 45.03 -8.11 -19.57
N PHE A 255 46.08 -7.30 -19.66
CA PHE A 255 46.57 -6.71 -20.91
C PHE A 255 48.10 -6.57 -20.84
N THR A 256 48.80 -7.69 -20.72
CA THR A 256 50.15 -7.80 -21.28
C THR A 256 50.02 -8.56 -22.59
N VAL A 257 49.91 -7.80 -23.68
CA VAL A 257 50.04 -8.31 -25.05
C VAL A 257 51.51 -8.68 -25.23
N SER A 258 51.81 -9.97 -25.33
CA SER A 258 53.10 -10.43 -25.83
C SER A 258 53.26 -9.96 -27.28
N MET A 259 54.23 -9.09 -27.53
CA MET A 259 54.73 -8.80 -28.87
C MET A 259 55.72 -9.90 -29.24
N ASP A 260 55.28 -10.90 -30.00
CA ASP A 260 56.18 -11.83 -30.67
C ASP A 260 56.76 -11.15 -31.92
N HIS A 261 58.09 -11.01 -31.95
CA HIS A 261 58.85 -10.64 -33.13
C HIS A 261 58.78 -11.74 -34.20
N PRO A 262 58.68 -11.40 -35.50
CA PRO A 262 58.79 -12.38 -36.57
C PRO A 262 60.26 -12.83 -36.74
N PRO A 263 60.52 -14.10 -37.06
CA PRO A 263 61.88 -14.58 -37.30
C PRO A 263 62.40 -14.11 -38.67
N THR A 264 63.62 -13.58 -38.64
CA THR A 264 64.50 -13.33 -39.78
C THR A 264 65.06 -14.64 -40.35
N THR A 265 65.46 -14.60 -41.64
CA THR A 265 66.26 -15.57 -42.42
C THR A 265 65.48 -16.78 -42.98
N LEU A 266 65.61 -17.21 -44.23
CA LEU A 266 66.59 -17.00 -45.31
C LEU A 266 65.89 -17.23 -46.66
#